data_AF-A0A1F8DTB4-F1
#
_entry.id   AF-A0A1F8DTB4-F1
#
_cell.length_a   1.000
_cell.length_b   1.000
_cell.length_c   1.000
_cell.angle_alpha   90.00
_cell.angle_beta   90.00
_cell.angle_gamma   90.00
#
_symmetry.space_group_name_H-M   'P 1'
#
loop_
_entity.id
_entity.type
_entity.pdbx_description
1 polymer ?
#
loop_
_entity_poly.entity_id
_entity_poly.type
_entity_poly.pdbx_seq_one_letter_code
_entity_poly.pdbx_strand_id
1 'polypeptide(L)'
;MNKKLRTILIIVVSFAVLGMCIVSFGLYPILIVSGSPVYAFEYRDAYDLSYAYYSYLAQGGQTAEQDKNMQLQLDRAVLEGLVDAHLIEKRLVLDVGARELRGEIAAIVDPLWSDSASRETLRAMTQASDGSIKKYFLEHEARNQILSSRLQAEGLSLEEWLREARKDASVIFLFMPDVEWTSEGVVSK
;
A
#
# COMPACT_ATOMS: atom_id res chain seq x y z
N MET A 1 12.61 6.95 47.71
CA MET A 1 12.22 6.00 46.64
C MET A 1 13.34 5.00 46.43
N ASN A 2 13.06 3.70 46.54
CA ASN A 2 14.08 2.64 46.46
C ASN A 2 14.71 2.64 45.05
N LYS A 3 16.05 2.58 44.93
CA LYS A 3 16.74 2.67 43.62
C LYS A 3 16.21 1.64 42.62
N LYS A 4 15.88 0.43 43.09
CA LYS A 4 15.26 -0.64 42.30
C LYS A 4 13.88 -0.26 41.75
N LEU A 5 13.04 0.39 42.57
CA LEU A 5 11.71 0.85 42.16
C LEU A 5 11.80 1.94 41.09
N ARG A 6 12.77 2.87 41.22
CA ARG A 6 13.02 3.90 40.21
C ARG A 6 13.46 3.30 38.87
N THR A 7 14.33 2.30 38.89
CA THR A 7 14.77 1.60 37.68
C THR A 7 13.62 0.86 37.00
N ILE A 8 12.79 0.14 37.76
CA ILE A 8 11.61 -0.55 37.22
C ILE A 8 10.65 0.46 36.58
N LEU A 9 10.39 1.59 37.26
CA LEU A 9 9.51 2.64 36.72
C LEU A 9 10.04 3.21 35.40
N ILE A 10 11.34 3.52 35.32
CA ILE A 10 11.96 4.04 34.09
C ILE A 10 11.79 3.02 32.94
N ILE A 11 12.05 1.74 33.20
CA ILE A 11 11.90 0.69 32.18
C ILE A 11 10.45 0.63 31.68
N VAL A 12 9.48 0.60 32.58
CA VAL A 12 8.05 0.54 32.22
C VAL A 12 7.64 1.76 31.41
N VAL A 13 8.05 2.96 31.82
CA VAL A 13 7.77 4.20 31.08
C VAL A 13 8.42 4.17 29.69
N SER A 14 9.68 3.74 29.58
CA SER A 14 10.36 3.62 28.29
C SER A 14 9.65 2.65 27.35
N PHE A 15 9.19 1.49 27.85
CA PHE A 15 8.40 0.55 27.04
C PHE A 15 7.03 1.13 26.64
N ALA A 16 6.36 1.86 27.53
CA ALA A 16 5.10 2.50 27.21
C ALA A 16 5.26 3.58 26.13
N VAL A 17 6.30 4.42 26.21
CA VAL A 17 6.61 5.42 25.18
C VAL A 17 6.95 4.74 23.85
N LEU A 18 7.77 3.69 23.87
CA LEU A 18 8.12 2.94 22.67
C LEU A 18 6.89 2.30 22.01
N GLY A 19 6.02 1.67 22.81
CA GLY A 19 4.77 1.10 22.33
C GLY A 19 3.84 2.15 21.72
N MET A 20 3.73 3.32 22.36
CA MET A 20 2.97 4.45 21.82
C MET A 20 3.54 4.91 20.48
N CYS A 21 4.86 5.05 20.35
CA CYS A 21 5.49 5.40 19.07
C CYS A 21 5.17 4.38 17.97
N ILE A 22 5.28 3.08 18.24
CA ILE A 22 4.99 2.03 17.26
C ILE A 22 3.55 2.14 16.74
N VAL A 23 2.58 2.36 17.64
CA VAL A 23 1.16 2.49 17.26
C VAL A 23 0.91 3.80 16.50
N SER A 24 1.43 4.93 16.99
CA SER A 24 1.23 6.24 16.36
C SER A 24 1.78 6.30 14.94
N PHE A 25 2.96 5.71 14.71
CA PHE A 25 3.61 5.67 13.40
C PHE A 25 3.16 4.48 12.54
N GLY A 26 2.26 3.62 13.01
CA GLY A 26 1.76 2.48 12.23
C GLY A 26 2.82 1.41 11.93
N LEU A 27 3.85 1.27 12.79
CA LEU A 27 4.97 0.34 12.62
C LEU A 27 4.62 -1.09 13.06
N TYR A 28 3.39 -1.52 12.79
CA TYR A 28 2.90 -2.86 13.08
C TYR A 28 2.25 -3.45 11.81
N PRO A 29 2.43 -4.76 11.55
CA PRO A 29 1.86 -5.40 10.38
C PRO A 29 0.35 -5.54 10.55
N ILE A 30 -0.42 -5.18 9.53
CA ILE A 30 -1.88 -5.37 9.51
C ILE A 30 -2.30 -6.58 8.66
N LEU A 31 -1.41 -6.95 7.73
CA LEU A 31 -1.62 -7.93 6.67
C LEU A 31 -0.26 -8.64 6.44
N ILE A 32 -0.28 -9.93 6.16
CA ILE A 32 0.86 -10.69 5.66
C ILE A 32 0.49 -11.27 4.30
N VAL A 33 1.28 -10.99 3.27
CA VAL A 33 1.11 -11.50 1.89
C VAL A 33 2.29 -12.40 1.55
N SER A 34 2.03 -13.70 1.42
CA SER A 34 3.04 -14.72 1.08
C SER A 34 4.31 -14.62 1.95
N GLY A 35 4.14 -14.36 3.25
CA GLY A 35 5.24 -14.20 4.21
C GLY A 35 5.83 -12.79 4.32
N SER A 36 5.41 -11.84 3.48
CA SER A 36 5.83 -10.43 3.55
C SER A 36 4.83 -9.60 4.33
N PRO A 37 5.23 -8.87 5.39
CA PRO A 37 4.31 -8.00 6.13
C PRO A 37 3.97 -6.74 5.33
N VAL A 38 2.71 -6.31 5.45
CA VAL A 38 2.22 -4.99 5.05
C VAL A 38 1.90 -4.23 6.32
N TYR A 39 2.51 -3.06 6.49
CA TYR A 39 2.40 -2.27 7.71
C TYR A 39 1.23 -1.30 7.69
N ALA A 40 0.75 -0.91 8.88
CA ALA A 40 -0.38 0.01 9.02
C ALA A 40 -0.15 1.38 8.35
N PHE A 41 1.09 1.87 8.33
CA PHE A 41 1.43 3.11 7.64
C PHE A 41 1.26 3.00 6.12
N GLU A 42 1.53 1.83 5.53
CA GLU A 42 1.41 1.61 4.08
C GLU A 42 -0.04 1.65 3.64
N TYR A 43 -0.91 1.00 4.42
CA TYR A 43 -2.35 1.09 4.20
C TYR A 43 -2.89 2.51 4.39
N ARG A 44 -2.48 3.22 5.45
CA ARG A 44 -2.92 4.60 5.67
C ARG A 44 -2.51 5.51 4.51
N ASP A 45 -1.24 5.44 4.09
CA ASP A 45 -0.74 6.26 2.98
C ASP A 45 -1.47 5.94 1.67
N ALA A 46 -1.67 4.65 1.36
CA ALA A 46 -2.38 4.21 0.16
C ALA A 46 -3.87 4.61 0.19
N TYR A 47 -4.52 4.48 1.34
CA TYR A 47 -5.91 4.88 1.54
C TYR A 47 -6.09 6.38 1.41
N ASP A 48 -5.31 7.18 2.13
CA ASP A 48 -5.40 8.65 2.11
C ASP A 48 -5.16 9.19 0.69
N LEU A 49 -4.16 8.65 -0.02
CA LEU A 49 -3.87 9.01 -1.40
C LEU A 49 -5.03 8.68 -2.34
N SER A 50 -5.57 7.46 -2.23
CA SER A 50 -6.68 7.01 -3.08
C SER A 50 -7.95 7.79 -2.78
N TYR A 51 -8.24 8.05 -1.51
CA TYR A 51 -9.40 8.83 -1.08
C TYR A 51 -9.34 10.26 -1.61
N ALA A 52 -8.18 10.92 -1.51
CA ALA A 52 -7.99 12.26 -2.03
C ALA A 52 -8.14 12.30 -3.56
N TYR A 53 -7.55 11.33 -4.26
CA TYR A 53 -7.66 11.21 -5.72
C TYR A 53 -9.12 11.04 -6.17
N TYR A 54 -9.87 10.11 -5.57
CA TYR A 54 -11.27 9.91 -5.91
C TYR A 54 -12.14 11.10 -5.52
N SER A 55 -11.88 11.72 -4.37
CA SER A 55 -12.57 12.93 -3.91
C SER A 55 -12.32 14.11 -4.85
N TYR A 56 -11.10 14.22 -5.40
CA TYR A 56 -10.76 15.20 -6.42
C TYR A 56 -11.54 14.98 -7.72
N LEU A 57 -11.66 13.73 -8.17
CA LEU A 57 -12.44 13.38 -9.37
C LEU A 57 -13.95 13.56 -9.17
N ALA A 58 -14.44 13.36 -7.95
CA ALA A 58 -15.86 13.41 -7.63
C ALA A 58 -16.37 14.81 -7.25
N GLN A 59 -15.62 15.89 -7.56
CA GLN A 59 -16.05 17.27 -7.36
C GLN A 59 -17.31 17.57 -8.20
N GLY A 60 -18.49 17.19 -7.68
CA GLY A 60 -19.79 17.26 -8.34
C GLY A 60 -21.01 16.95 -7.45
N GLY A 61 -20.81 16.72 -6.14
CA GLY A 61 -21.88 16.51 -5.16
C GLY A 61 -22.14 15.04 -4.84
N GLN A 62 -21.44 14.51 -3.84
CA GLN A 62 -21.77 13.24 -3.19
C GLN A 62 -22.65 13.49 -1.96
N THR A 63 -23.62 12.62 -1.72
CA THR A 63 -24.37 12.58 -0.45
C THR A 63 -23.57 11.83 0.62
N ALA A 64 -23.85 12.07 1.90
CA ALA A 64 -23.16 11.38 2.99
C ALA A 64 -23.27 9.84 2.94
N GLU A 65 -24.33 9.30 2.33
CA GLU A 65 -24.53 7.87 2.14
C GLU A 65 -23.68 7.31 0.98
N GLN A 66 -23.50 8.10 -0.09
CA GLN A 66 -22.56 7.79 -1.17
C GLN A 66 -21.12 7.81 -0.67
N ASP A 67 -20.77 8.79 0.17
CA ASP A 67 -19.44 8.88 0.78
C ASP A 67 -19.11 7.65 1.63
N LYS A 68 -20.07 7.16 2.43
CA LYS A 68 -19.85 5.97 3.28
C LYS A 68 -19.68 4.69 2.46
N ASN A 69 -20.49 4.51 1.41
CA ASN A 69 -20.35 3.35 0.52
C ASN A 69 -19.03 3.42 -0.26
N MET A 70 -18.64 4.61 -0.71
CA MET A 70 -17.34 4.87 -1.33
C MET A 70 -16.19 4.50 -0.39
N GLN A 71 -16.24 4.88 0.90
CA GLN A 71 -15.21 4.52 1.88
C GLN A 71 -15.04 3.01 2.04
N LEU A 72 -16.14 2.26 2.17
CA LEU A 72 -16.08 0.79 2.29
C LEU A 72 -15.54 0.11 1.02
N GLN A 73 -15.93 0.60 -0.15
CA GLN A 73 -15.40 0.10 -1.42
C GLN A 73 -13.92 0.44 -1.57
N LEU A 74 -13.52 1.64 -1.14
CA LEU A 74 -12.15 2.11 -1.16
C LEU A 74 -11.26 1.29 -0.22
N ASP A 75 -11.74 0.98 0.98
CA ASP A 75 -11.03 0.12 1.92
C ASP A 75 -10.67 -1.22 1.30
N ARG A 76 -11.65 -1.88 0.68
CA ARG A 76 -11.44 -3.16 -0.01
C ARG A 76 -10.46 -3.02 -1.17
N ALA A 77 -10.67 -2.02 -2.03
CA ALA A 77 -9.82 -1.78 -3.19
C ALA A 77 -8.37 -1.49 -2.80
N VAL A 78 -8.14 -0.73 -1.71
CA VAL A 78 -6.79 -0.43 -1.20
C VAL A 78 -6.13 -1.68 -0.65
N LEU A 79 -6.85 -2.50 0.12
CA LEU A 79 -6.31 -3.76 0.64
C LEU A 79 -5.96 -4.74 -0.49
N GLU A 80 -6.84 -4.89 -1.48
CA GLU A 80 -6.57 -5.70 -2.68
C GLU A 80 -5.38 -5.16 -3.47
N GLY A 81 -5.33 -3.84 -3.69
CA GLY A 81 -4.22 -3.20 -4.39
C GLY A 81 -2.88 -3.38 -3.68
N LEU A 82 -2.85 -3.40 -2.34
CA LEU A 82 -1.65 -3.71 -1.57
C LEU A 82 -1.22 -5.17 -1.72
N VAL A 83 -2.18 -6.11 -1.73
CA VAL A 83 -1.88 -7.53 -2.01
C VAL A 83 -1.27 -7.67 -3.40
N ASP A 84 -1.90 -7.08 -4.42
CA ASP A 84 -1.41 -7.11 -5.80
C ASP A 84 -0.01 -6.49 -5.91
N ALA A 85 0.21 -5.32 -5.30
CA ALA A 85 1.51 -4.65 -5.31
C ALA A 85 2.61 -5.56 -4.75
N HIS A 86 2.31 -6.31 -3.68
CA HIS A 86 3.25 -7.28 -3.11
C HIS A 86 3.49 -8.49 -4.02
N LEU A 87 2.45 -9.01 -4.68
CA LEU A 87 2.59 -10.11 -5.63
C LEU A 87 3.42 -9.70 -6.84
N ILE A 88 3.16 -8.51 -7.39
CA ILE A 88 3.86 -7.92 -8.53
C ILE A 88 5.33 -7.69 -8.18
N GLU A 89 5.62 -7.01 -7.06
CA GLU A 89 6.99 -6.77 -6.60
C GLU A 89 7.74 -8.11 -6.43
N LYS A 90 7.11 -9.10 -5.79
CA LYS A 90 7.72 -10.42 -5.61
C LYS A 90 8.05 -11.09 -6.94
N ARG A 91 7.15 -11.05 -7.91
CA ARG A 91 7.39 -11.60 -9.26
C ARG A 91 8.53 -10.86 -9.96
N LEU A 92 8.51 -9.53 -9.97
CA LEU A 92 9.55 -8.73 -10.62
C LEU A 92 10.93 -8.92 -9.97
N VAL A 93 10.99 -9.02 -8.65
CA VAL A 93 12.24 -9.32 -7.93
C VAL A 93 12.76 -10.72 -8.28
N LEU A 94 11.88 -11.70 -8.53
CA LEU A 94 12.29 -13.02 -8.99
C LEU A 94 12.82 -12.99 -10.43
N ASP A 95 12.21 -12.18 -11.30
CA ASP A 95 12.57 -12.13 -12.73
C ASP A 95 13.90 -11.39 -12.99
N VAL A 96 14.16 -10.26 -12.29
CA VAL A 96 15.34 -9.42 -12.54
C VAL A 96 16.19 -9.10 -11.30
N GLY A 97 15.69 -9.39 -10.10
CA GLY A 97 16.37 -9.04 -8.86
C GLY A 97 16.14 -7.58 -8.41
N ALA A 98 16.18 -7.37 -7.10
CA ALA A 98 15.79 -6.10 -6.46
C ALA A 98 16.67 -4.89 -6.81
N ARG A 99 17.90 -5.08 -7.28
CA ARG A 99 18.75 -3.95 -7.72
C ARG A 99 18.35 -3.46 -9.10
N GLU A 100 18.17 -4.38 -10.04
CA GLU A 100 17.79 -4.07 -11.42
C GLU A 100 16.37 -3.50 -11.46
N LEU A 101 15.43 -4.12 -10.74
CA LEU A 101 14.06 -3.61 -10.61
C LEU A 101 14.02 -2.15 -10.12
N ARG A 102 14.83 -1.78 -9.13
CA ARG A 102 14.93 -0.38 -8.68
C ARG A 102 15.42 0.56 -9.77
N GLY A 103 16.34 0.10 -10.63
CA GLY A 103 16.80 0.86 -11.78
C GLY A 103 15.71 1.05 -12.82
N GLU A 104 14.95 -0.01 -13.15
CA GLU A 104 13.82 0.06 -14.08
C GLU A 104 12.71 0.98 -13.57
N ILE A 105 12.34 0.89 -12.29
CA ILE A 105 11.36 1.78 -11.68
C ILE A 105 11.84 3.23 -11.72
N ALA A 106 13.09 3.51 -11.33
CA ALA A 106 13.64 4.86 -11.35
C ALA A 106 13.64 5.47 -12.77
N ALA A 107 13.94 4.65 -13.80
CA ALA A 107 13.92 5.09 -15.19
C ALA A 107 12.52 5.56 -15.67
N ILE A 108 11.45 5.01 -15.09
CA ILE A 108 10.06 5.43 -15.38
C ILE A 108 9.66 6.63 -14.50
N VAL A 109 9.97 6.57 -13.20
CA VAL A 109 9.48 7.53 -12.20
C VAL A 109 10.23 8.86 -12.24
N ASP A 110 11.56 8.86 -12.38
CA ASP A 110 12.36 10.08 -12.27
C ASP A 110 12.05 11.13 -13.35
N PRO A 111 11.84 10.76 -14.63
CA PRO A 111 11.42 11.73 -15.65
C PRO A 111 10.08 12.39 -15.30
N LEU A 112 9.09 11.62 -14.86
CA LEU A 112 7.76 12.12 -14.48
C LEU A 112 7.85 13.05 -13.27
N TRP A 113 8.70 12.73 -12.30
CA TRP A 113 8.88 13.53 -11.10
C TRP A 113 9.71 14.80 -11.31
N SER A 114 10.58 14.80 -12.32
CA SER A 114 11.42 15.94 -12.65
C SER A 114 10.64 17.11 -13.28
N ASP A 115 9.49 16.82 -13.89
CA ASP A 115 8.59 17.83 -14.42
C ASP A 115 7.80 18.52 -13.28
N SER A 116 8.03 19.82 -13.12
CA SER A 116 7.41 20.59 -12.04
C SER A 116 5.89 20.68 -12.17
N ALA A 117 5.38 20.77 -13.41
CA ALA A 117 3.94 20.85 -13.65
C ALA A 117 3.24 19.55 -13.25
N SER A 118 3.72 18.40 -13.73
CA SER A 118 3.21 17.08 -13.35
C SER A 118 3.25 16.85 -11.84
N ARG A 119 4.35 17.22 -11.18
CA ARG A 119 4.46 17.11 -9.72
C ARG A 119 3.43 17.97 -8.98
N GLU A 120 3.22 19.21 -9.40
CA GLU A 120 2.22 20.10 -8.79
C GLU A 120 0.80 19.58 -9.00
N THR A 121 0.49 19.08 -10.20
CA THR A 121 -0.79 18.44 -10.47
C THR A 121 -1.02 17.22 -9.58
N LEU A 122 -0.05 16.31 -9.46
CA LEU A 122 -0.16 15.13 -8.60
C LEU A 122 -0.36 15.51 -7.12
N ARG A 123 0.34 16.54 -6.64
CA ARG A 123 0.13 17.07 -5.29
C ARG A 123 -1.27 17.63 -5.10
N ALA A 124 -1.80 18.36 -6.08
CA ALA A 124 -3.15 18.92 -6.02
C ALA A 124 -4.23 17.83 -6.01
N MET A 125 -4.02 16.75 -6.77
CA MET A 125 -4.96 15.63 -6.87
C MET A 125 -4.95 14.74 -5.63
N THR A 126 -3.76 14.45 -5.08
CA THR A 126 -3.60 13.46 -4.00
C THR A 126 -3.51 14.06 -2.61
N GLN A 127 -3.21 15.36 -2.50
CA GLN A 127 -2.92 16.04 -1.23
C GLN A 127 -1.89 15.30 -0.34
N ALA A 128 -1.07 14.43 -0.94
CA ALA A 128 -0.16 13.54 -0.26
C ALA A 128 1.28 14.09 -0.26
N SER A 129 2.12 13.53 0.61
CA SER A 129 3.54 13.85 0.62
C SER A 129 4.24 13.37 -0.66
N ASP A 130 5.32 14.03 -1.06
CA ASP A 130 6.12 13.61 -2.21
C ASP A 130 6.56 12.15 -2.12
N GLY A 131 6.94 11.70 -0.92
CA GLY A 131 7.32 10.31 -0.69
C GLY A 131 6.17 9.34 -0.91
N SER A 132 4.97 9.70 -0.43
CA SER A 132 3.76 8.90 -0.60
C SER A 132 3.35 8.83 -2.08
N ILE A 133 3.37 9.96 -2.79
CA ILE A 133 3.07 10.01 -4.24
C ILE A 133 4.05 9.14 -5.03
N LYS A 134 5.35 9.28 -4.77
CA LYS A 134 6.34 8.44 -5.43
C LYS A 134 6.10 6.97 -5.14
N LYS A 135 6.06 6.57 -3.86
CA LYS A 135 6.02 5.17 -3.46
C LYS A 135 4.72 4.46 -3.86
N TYR A 136 3.56 5.04 -3.54
CA TYR A 136 2.27 4.36 -3.65
C TYR A 136 1.50 4.68 -4.92
N PHE A 137 1.92 5.69 -5.69
CA PHE A 137 1.30 6.01 -6.97
C PHE A 137 2.26 5.74 -8.13
N LEU A 138 3.37 6.48 -8.24
CA LEU A 138 4.25 6.39 -9.40
C LEU A 138 5.02 5.08 -9.49
N GLU A 139 5.64 4.63 -8.39
CA GLU A 139 6.35 3.36 -8.39
C GLU A 139 5.39 2.17 -8.49
N HIS A 140 4.18 2.28 -7.94
CA HIS A 140 3.15 1.26 -8.11
C HIS A 140 2.80 1.08 -9.60
N GLU A 141 2.52 2.19 -10.28
CA GLU A 141 2.20 2.17 -11.71
C GLU A 141 3.39 1.70 -12.57
N ALA A 142 4.62 2.11 -12.21
CA ALA A 142 5.82 1.64 -12.90
C ALA A 142 5.98 0.11 -12.80
N ARG A 143 5.73 -0.49 -11.62
CA ARG A 143 5.75 -1.95 -11.46
C ARG A 143 4.70 -2.64 -12.31
N ASN A 144 3.48 -2.10 -12.34
CA ASN A 144 2.39 -2.61 -13.19
C ASN A 144 2.80 -2.59 -14.67
N GLN A 145 3.36 -1.47 -15.13
CA GLN A 145 3.83 -1.31 -16.50
C GLN A 145 4.95 -2.29 -16.86
N ILE A 146 5.96 -2.44 -15.97
CA ILE A 146 7.09 -3.35 -16.19
C ILE A 146 6.58 -4.79 -16.30
N LEU A 147 5.77 -5.25 -15.33
CA LEU A 147 5.27 -6.63 -15.36
C LEU A 147 4.33 -6.86 -16.54
N SER A 148 3.42 -5.93 -16.83
CA SER A 148 2.52 -6.03 -17.98
C SER A 148 3.28 -6.16 -19.29
N SER A 149 4.34 -5.37 -19.50
CA SER A 149 5.16 -5.43 -20.71
C SER A 149 5.85 -6.79 -20.88
N ARG A 150 6.30 -7.40 -19.77
CA ARG A 150 6.93 -8.73 -19.76
C ARG A 150 5.91 -9.84 -20.05
N LEU A 151 4.76 -9.80 -19.37
CA LEU A 151 3.69 -10.77 -19.56
C LEU A 151 3.13 -10.74 -21.00
N GLN A 152 3.02 -9.55 -21.60
CA GLN A 152 2.61 -9.43 -23.01
C GLN A 152 3.57 -10.13 -23.96
N ALA A 153 4.89 -10.12 -23.68
CA ALA A 153 5.86 -10.87 -24.47
C ALA A 153 5.70 -12.39 -24.32
N GLU A 154 5.10 -12.84 -23.21
CA GLU A 154 4.73 -14.24 -22.93
C GLU A 154 3.31 -14.58 -23.43
N GLY A 155 2.58 -13.62 -24.00
CA GLY A 155 1.20 -13.80 -24.46
C GLY A 155 0.16 -13.87 -23.33
N LEU A 156 0.48 -13.36 -22.14
CA LEU A 156 -0.40 -13.33 -20.97
C LEU A 156 -0.75 -11.89 -20.59
N SER A 157 -1.98 -11.62 -20.13
CA SER A 157 -2.34 -10.31 -19.59
C SER A 157 -2.02 -10.19 -18.10
N LEU A 158 -1.78 -8.95 -17.63
CA LEU A 158 -1.58 -8.67 -16.19
C LEU A 158 -2.79 -9.11 -15.35
N GLU A 159 -4.00 -8.91 -15.86
CA GLU A 159 -5.24 -9.29 -15.17
C GLU A 159 -5.37 -10.80 -15.00
N GLU A 160 -5.13 -11.58 -16.07
CA GLU A 160 -5.14 -13.04 -16.01
C GLU A 160 -4.07 -13.56 -15.05
N TRP A 161 -2.88 -12.97 -15.11
CA TRP A 161 -1.80 -13.33 -14.21
C TRP A 161 -2.13 -13.03 -12.75
N LEU A 162 -2.65 -11.83 -12.44
CA LEU A 162 -3.05 -11.45 -11.09
C LEU A 162 -4.14 -12.39 -10.55
N ARG A 163 -5.12 -12.75 -11.38
CA ARG A 163 -6.19 -13.69 -10.98
C ARG A 163 -5.62 -15.04 -10.53
N GLU A 164 -4.64 -15.59 -11.23
CA GLU A 164 -4.00 -16.84 -10.81
C GLU A 164 -3.07 -16.64 -9.61
N ALA A 165 -2.28 -15.57 -9.60
CA ALA A 165 -1.37 -15.26 -8.50
C ALA A 165 -2.10 -15.05 -7.16
N ARG A 166 -3.30 -14.46 -7.18
CA ARG A 166 -4.16 -14.26 -6.00
C ARG A 166 -4.66 -15.56 -5.39
N LYS A 167 -4.93 -16.59 -6.21
CA LYS A 167 -5.36 -17.92 -5.73
C LYS A 167 -4.26 -18.62 -4.96
N ASP A 168 -3.01 -18.45 -5.39
CA ASP A 168 -1.84 -19.06 -4.77
C ASP A 168 -1.30 -18.23 -3.59
N ALA A 169 -1.78 -17.00 -3.42
CA ALA A 169 -1.32 -16.09 -2.38
C ALA A 169 -1.86 -16.50 -1.01
N SER A 170 -0.95 -16.74 -0.06
CA SER A 170 -1.31 -16.83 1.35
C SER A 170 -1.47 -15.43 1.94
N VAL A 171 -2.67 -15.08 2.37
CA VAL A 171 -2.99 -13.75 2.92
C VAL A 171 -3.59 -13.89 4.32
N ILE A 172 -3.02 -13.19 5.30
CA ILE A 172 -3.45 -13.23 6.71
C ILE A 172 -3.63 -11.80 7.23
N PHE A 173 -4.83 -11.47 7.68
CA PHE A 173 -5.13 -10.22 8.39
C PHE A 173 -4.89 -10.37 9.90
N LEU A 174 -4.13 -9.45 10.50
CA LEU A 174 -3.71 -9.55 11.92
C LEU A 174 -4.54 -8.67 12.86
N PHE A 175 -5.04 -7.53 12.38
CA PHE A 175 -5.75 -6.54 13.20
C PHE A 175 -7.03 -6.01 12.52
N MET A 176 -7.56 -6.78 11.56
CA MET A 176 -8.82 -6.49 10.85
C MET A 176 -9.73 -7.72 10.95
N PRO A 177 -10.49 -7.89 12.05
CA PRO A 177 -11.24 -9.12 12.31
C PRO A 177 -12.40 -9.34 11.33
N ASP A 178 -12.96 -8.23 10.82
CA ASP A 178 -14.17 -8.20 9.98
C ASP A 178 -13.87 -8.40 8.49
N VAL A 179 -12.62 -8.74 8.16
CA VAL A 179 -12.14 -8.86 6.78
C VAL A 179 -11.49 -10.23 6.61
N GLU A 180 -11.74 -10.88 5.46
CA GLU A 180 -10.96 -12.03 5.02
C GLU A 180 -10.54 -11.92 3.57
N TRP A 181 -9.52 -12.72 3.22
CA TRP A 181 -9.04 -12.87 1.86
C TRP A 181 -9.63 -14.13 1.24
N THR A 182 -10.16 -13.98 0.03
CA THR A 182 -10.61 -15.06 -0.84
C THR A 182 -9.84 -15.01 -2.15
N SER A 183 -9.95 -16.05 -2.98
CA SER A 183 -9.36 -16.05 -4.33
C SER A 183 -9.91 -14.93 -5.23
N GLU A 184 -11.08 -14.37 -4.89
CA GLU A 184 -11.73 -13.31 -5.65
C GLU A 184 -11.40 -11.91 -5.10
N GLY A 185 -10.78 -11.82 -3.92
CA GLY A 185 -10.41 -10.56 -3.28
C GLY A 185 -10.83 -10.49 -1.81
N VAL A 186 -11.00 -9.27 -1.33
CA VAL A 186 -11.27 -8.94 0.06
C VAL A 186 -12.78 -8.94 0.32
N VAL A 187 -13.24 -9.78 1.26
CA VAL A 187 -14.66 -9.84 1.65
C VAL A 187 -14.83 -9.46 3.13
N SER A 188 -15.97 -8.83 3.44
CA SER A 188 -16.37 -8.62 4.83
C SER A 188 -17.00 -9.89 5.38
N LYS A 189 -16.72 -10.20 6.64
CA LYS A 189 -17.37 -11.30 7.37
C LYS A 189 -18.79 -10.95 7.81
#